data_AF-A0A060CRC3-F1
#
_entry.id   AF-A0A060CRC3-F1
#
_cell.length_a   1.000
_cell.length_b   1.000
_cell.length_c   1.000
_cell.angle_alpha   90.00
_cell.angle_beta   90.00
_cell.angle_gamma   90.00
#
_symmetry.space_group_name_H-M   'P 1'
#
loop_
_entity.id
_entity.type
_entity.pdbx_description
1 polymer ?
#
loop_
_entity_poly.entity_id
_entity_poly.type
_entity_poly.pdbx_seq_one_letter_code
_entity_poly.pdbx_strand_id
1 'polypeptide(L)' 'MTSDRTLLSVHAHPDDEASKGAPTVARYHAEGVRTVLVCCTGGEEGDLQNPLLREPGGPFAG' A
#
# COMPACT_ATOMS: atom_id res chain seq x y z
N MET A 1 8.63 15.49 -23.52
CA MET A 1 9.54 14.67 -22.68
C MET A 1 8.93 14.56 -21.30
N THR A 2 8.20 13.50 -21.00
CA THR A 2 7.96 13.12 -19.60
C THR A 2 9.33 12.76 -19.07
N SER A 3 9.91 13.67 -18.29
CA SER A 3 11.15 13.44 -17.55
C SER A 3 11.23 12.03 -16.94
N ASP A 4 12.44 11.47 -16.84
CA ASP A 4 12.75 10.23 -16.09
C ASP A 4 12.60 10.39 -14.57
N ARG A 5 11.46 10.95 -14.13
CA ARG A 5 11.13 11.14 -12.72
C ARG A 5 10.57 9.83 -12.18
N THR A 6 10.99 9.48 -10.97
CA THR A 6 10.44 8.36 -10.20
C THR A 6 9.94 8.91 -8.86
N LEU A 7 8.73 8.53 -8.46
CA LEU A 7 8.20 8.75 -7.13
C LEU A 7 8.40 7.48 -6.30
N LEU A 8 9.13 7.58 -5.20
CA LEU A 8 9.29 6.51 -4.21
C LEU A 8 8.50 6.90 -2.94
N SER A 9 7.48 6.12 -2.58
CA SER A 9 6.77 6.27 -1.31
C SER A 9 7.21 5.17 -0.34
N VAL A 10 7.58 5.55 0.88
CA VAL A 10 8.08 4.62 1.92
C VAL A 10 7.14 4.70 3.11
N HIS A 11 6.63 3.55 3.51
CA HIS A 11 5.60 3.40 4.53
C HIS A 11 6.00 2.36 5.56
N ALA A 12 5.54 2.52 6.81
CA ALA A 12 5.95 1.63 7.89
C ALA A 12 5.21 0.29 7.80
N HIS A 13 3.89 0.34 7.71
CA HIS A 13 3.02 -0.83 7.70
C HIS A 13 2.15 -0.89 6.44
N PRO A 14 1.64 -2.08 6.06
CA PRO A 14 0.67 -2.19 4.98
C PRO A 14 -0.63 -1.49 5.38
N ASP A 15 -1.09 -0.52 4.58
CA ASP A 15 -2.26 0.40 4.76
C ASP A 15 -1.87 1.88 4.87
N ASP A 16 -0.65 2.18 5.33
CA ASP A 16 -0.15 3.53 5.50
C ASP A 16 -0.13 4.30 4.16
N GLU A 17 0.08 3.60 3.04
CA GLU A 17 0.07 4.19 1.70
C GLU A 17 -1.31 4.72 1.30
N ALA A 18 -2.35 3.99 1.70
CA ALA A 18 -3.72 4.31 1.35
C ALA A 18 -4.18 5.57 2.10
N SER A 19 -3.75 5.71 3.36
CA SER A 19 -4.12 6.83 4.23
C SER A 19 -3.26 8.09 4.05
N LYS A 20 -1.96 7.95 3.73
CA LYS A 20 -0.99 9.07 3.79
C LYS A 20 -0.40 9.49 2.45
N GLY A 21 -0.78 8.87 1.33
CA GLY A 21 -0.15 9.19 0.04
C GLY A 21 -0.95 8.86 -1.21
N ALA A 22 -2.06 8.13 -1.11
CA ALA A 22 -2.78 7.59 -2.26
C ALA A 22 -3.13 8.61 -3.36
N PRO A 23 -3.72 9.79 -3.07
CA PRO A 23 -4.06 10.75 -4.12
C PRO A 23 -2.84 11.28 -4.88
N THR A 24 -1.72 11.47 -4.15
CA THR A 24 -0.46 11.96 -4.74
C THR A 24 0.17 10.92 -5.65
N VAL A 25 0.24 9.67 -5.20
CA VAL A 25 0.78 8.56 -6.00
C VAL A 25 -0.10 8.33 -7.22
N ALA A 26 -1.42 8.32 -7.07
CA ALA A 26 -2.38 8.15 -8.16
C ALA A 26 -2.22 9.24 -9.22
N ARG A 27 -2.11 10.51 -8.82
CA ARG A 27 -1.87 11.63 -9.74
C ARG A 27 -0.60 11.44 -10.55
N TYR A 28 0.53 11.19 -9.90
CA TYR A 28 1.80 11.04 -10.60
C TYR A 28 1.85 9.80 -11.49
N HIS A 29 1.25 8.69 -11.06
CA HIS A 29 1.07 7.52 -11.91
C HIS A 29 0.24 7.84 -13.18
N ALA A 30 -0.87 8.58 -13.03
CA ALA A 30 -1.69 9.00 -14.17
C ALA A 30 -0.97 9.97 -15.12
N GLU A 31 -0.04 10.77 -14.61
CA GLU A 31 0.87 11.63 -15.40
C GLU A 31 2.02 10.85 -16.09
N GLY A 32 2.09 9.51 -15.90
CA GLY A 32 3.11 8.65 -16.51
C GLY A 32 4.44 8.59 -15.76
N VAL A 33 4.49 9.09 -14.52
CA VAL A 33 5.67 8.98 -13.66
C VAL A 33 5.79 7.56 -13.12
N ARG A 34 6.99 6.98 -13.12
CA ARG A 34 7.23 5.68 -12.47
C ARG A 34 7.00 5.83 -10.96
N THR A 35 6.08 5.05 -10.41
CA THR A 35 5.79 5.02 -8.97
C THR A 35 6.29 3.72 -8.35
N VAL A 36 6.89 3.82 -7.17
CA VAL A 36 7.37 2.68 -6.38
C VAL A 36 6.89 2.86 -4.95
N LEU A 37 6.34 1.80 -4.38
CA LEU A 37 6.00 1.72 -2.96
C LEU A 37 6.99 0.78 -2.27
N VAL A 38 7.46 1.20 -1.10
CA VAL A 38 8.20 0.36 -0.16
C VAL A 38 7.44 0.32 1.14
N CYS A 39 7.08 -0.88 1.58
CA CYS A 39 6.58 -1.14 2.93
C CYS A 39 7.73 -1.71 3.76
N CYS A 40 8.03 -1.09 4.91
CA CYS A 40 9.14 -1.47 5.76
C CYS A 40 8.89 -2.78 6.53
N THR A 41 7.63 -3.15 6.74
CA THR A 41 7.21 -4.33 7.51
C THR A 41 6.13 -5.13 6.81
N GLY A 42 5.91 -6.38 7.22
CA GLY A 42 4.78 -7.19 6.79
C GLY A 42 3.48 -6.90 7.55
N GLY A 43 3.54 -6.10 8.63
CA GLY A 43 2.41 -5.84 9.52
C GLY A 43 2.15 -6.96 10.53
N GLU A 44 3.20 -7.71 10.89
CA GLU A 44 3.13 -8.93 11.70
C GLU A 44 2.55 -8.68 13.11
N GLU A 45 2.71 -7.48 13.64
CA GLU A 45 2.20 -7.04 14.95
C GLU A 45 0.81 -6.38 14.87
N GLY A 46 0.15 -6.44 13.71
CA GLY A 46 -1.18 -5.87 13.50
C GLY A 46 -2.32 -6.75 14.00
N ASP A 47 -3.45 -6.13 14.35
CA ASP A 47 -4.66 -6.84 14.77
C ASP A 47 -5.56 -7.23 13.57
N LEU A 48 -6.10 -8.45 13.60
CA LEU A 48 -7.15 -8.85 12.66
C LEU A 48 -8.49 -8.23 13.03
N GLN A 49 -8.85 -7.16 12.32
CA GLN A 49 -10.15 -6.50 12.49
C GLN A 49 -11.31 -7.31 11.91
N ASN A 50 -11.10 -8.07 10.83
CA ASN A 50 -12.15 -8.90 10.23
C ASN A 50 -12.35 -10.19 11.06
N PRO A 51 -13.50 -10.37 11.74
CA PRO A 51 -13.73 -11.55 12.57
C PRO A 51 -13.72 -12.86 11.78
N LEU A 52 -14.05 -12.81 10.48
CA LEU A 52 -14.08 -13.99 9.60
C LEU A 52 -12.68 -14.55 9.29
N LEU A 53 -11.62 -13.76 9.55
CA LEU A 53 -10.23 -14.14 9.26
C LEU A 53 -9.44 -14.58 10.49
N ARG A 54 -10.08 -14.67 11.67
CA ARG A 54 -9.41 -15.04 12.92
C ARG A 54 -8.97 -16.51 12.97
N GLU A 55 -9.75 -17.39 12.37
CA GLU A 55 -9.48 -18.84 12.37
C GLU A 55 -8.65 -19.24 11.14
N PRO A 56 -7.51 -19.94 11.32
CA PRO A 56 -6.71 -20.42 10.20
C PRO A 56 -7.50 -21.33 9.26
N GLY A 57 -7.36 -21.11 7.95
CA GLY A 57 -8.05 -21.91 6.92
C GLY A 57 -9.54 -21.57 6.74
N GLY A 58 -10.03 -20.53 7.41
CA GLY A 58 -11.36 -19.96 7.16
C GLY A 58 -11.50 -19.42 5.73
N PRO A 59 -12.73 -19.35 5.20
CA PRO A 59 -12.96 -18.82 3.87
C PRO A 59 -12.59 -17.32 3.80
N PHE A 60 -11.69 -16.97 2.89
CA PHE A 60 -11.41 -15.58 2.55
C PHE A 60 -12.49 -15.07 1.58
N ALA A 61 -13.46 -14.34 2.11
CA ALA A 61 -14.40 -13.56 1.32
C ALA A 61 -13.81 -12.16 1.09
N GLY A 62 -12.78 -12.10 0.24
CA GLY A 62 -12.21 -10.85 -0.25
C GLY A 62 -13.13 -10.14 -1.22
#